data_AF-A0A955TCT8-F1
#
_entry.id   AF-A0A955TCT8-F1
#
_cell.length_a   1.000
_cell.length_b   1.000
_cell.length_c   1.000
_cell.angle_alpha   90.00
_cell.angle_beta   90.00
_cell.angle_gamma   90.00
#
_symmetry.space_group_name_H-M   'P 1'
#
loop_
_entity.id
_entity.type
_entity.pdbx_description
1 polymer ?
#
loop_
_entity_poly.entity_id
_entity_poly.type
_entity_poly.pdbx_seq_one_letter_code
_entity_poly.pdbx_strand_id
1 'polypeptide(L)'
;LDGQVTASNLVDDKKKTLIKKGTKLNASELAEVPQKYWRDFALEGSGEIEAKIRDSVAYLDDQVQGIRLNTSEKISKIQKGDELPPGVIKMVKVYVAIKRKLQVGDKMAGRHGNKGVVSVLLPEEDMPYLPNGQPVDIVLNPLGVPSRMNVGQILEVHLGWAGWLLGRQMGAMAESAKPDTAAIREKLLKIYKKGAVRETI
;
A
#
# COMPACT_ATOMS: atom_id res chain seq x y z
N LEU A 1 -16.62 31.10 -11.68
CA LEU A 1 -17.49 31.06 -12.87
C LEU A 1 -18.95 30.99 -12.48
N ASP A 2 -19.30 30.27 -11.41
CA ASP A 2 -20.66 30.24 -10.88
C ASP A 2 -21.19 31.65 -10.54
N GLY A 3 -22.33 32.02 -11.11
CA GLY A 3 -23.01 33.30 -10.91
C GLY A 3 -22.57 34.47 -11.80
N GLN A 4 -21.58 34.30 -12.69
CA GLN A 4 -21.09 35.34 -13.60
C GLN A 4 -21.90 35.41 -14.90
N VAL A 5 -22.02 36.59 -15.51
CA VAL A 5 -22.77 36.83 -16.76
C VAL A 5 -21.82 36.93 -17.94
N THR A 6 -22.12 36.22 -19.03
CA THR A 6 -21.31 36.24 -20.26
C THR A 6 -21.51 37.53 -21.05
N ALA A 7 -20.42 38.22 -21.42
CA ALA A 7 -20.43 39.46 -22.20
C ALA A 7 -20.56 39.23 -23.72
N SER A 8 -20.23 38.03 -24.22
CA SER A 8 -20.32 37.65 -25.62
C SER A 8 -20.84 36.21 -25.78
N ASN A 9 -21.21 35.84 -27.02
CA ASN A 9 -21.57 34.47 -27.34
C ASN A 9 -20.31 33.59 -27.34
N LEU A 10 -20.33 32.47 -26.62
CA LEU A 10 -19.33 31.42 -26.78
C LEU A 10 -19.70 30.55 -27.97
N VAL A 11 -18.77 30.33 -28.90
CA VAL A 11 -19.04 29.65 -30.16
C VAL A 11 -18.00 28.54 -30.39
N ASP A 12 -18.45 27.39 -30.86
CA ASP A 12 -17.61 26.25 -31.27
C ASP A 12 -16.92 26.50 -32.64
N ASP A 13 -15.93 25.70 -32.99
CA ASP A 13 -15.16 25.68 -34.25
C ASP A 13 -16.08 25.62 -35.49
N LYS A 14 -17.30 25.08 -35.34
CA LYS A 14 -18.36 25.02 -36.39
C LYS A 14 -19.32 26.20 -36.40
N LYS A 15 -18.99 27.31 -35.73
CA LYS A 15 -19.85 28.50 -35.57
C LYS A 15 -21.17 28.25 -34.82
N LYS A 16 -21.29 27.12 -34.10
CA LYS A 16 -22.46 26.81 -33.27
C LYS A 16 -22.32 27.49 -31.91
N THR A 17 -23.32 28.25 -31.49
CA THR A 17 -23.32 28.91 -30.18
C THR A 17 -23.46 27.88 -29.06
N LEU A 18 -22.45 27.82 -28.17
CA LEU A 18 -22.43 26.97 -26.99
C LEU A 18 -23.13 27.67 -25.82
N ILE A 19 -22.85 28.95 -25.60
CA ILE A 19 -23.52 29.78 -24.58
C ILE A 19 -23.84 31.15 -25.20
N LYS A 20 -25.07 31.64 -24.99
CA LYS A 20 -25.51 32.95 -25.50
C LYS A 20 -25.06 34.08 -24.57
N LYS A 21 -24.84 35.27 -25.13
CA LYS A 21 -24.58 36.50 -24.40
C LYS A 21 -25.69 36.77 -23.37
N GLY A 22 -25.31 37.26 -22.20
CA GLY A 22 -26.22 37.58 -21.10
C GLY A 22 -26.68 36.37 -20.26
N THR A 23 -26.16 35.17 -20.51
CA THR A 23 -26.52 33.98 -19.72
C THR A 23 -25.74 33.97 -18.41
N LYS A 24 -26.42 33.66 -17.29
CA LYS A 24 -25.82 33.54 -15.97
C LYS A 24 -25.31 32.11 -15.79
N LEU A 25 -23.98 31.95 -15.74
CA LEU A 25 -23.33 30.66 -15.69
C LEU A 25 -23.66 29.90 -14.40
N ASN A 26 -24.10 28.65 -14.55
CA ASN A 26 -24.29 27.68 -13.47
C ASN A 26 -23.42 26.42 -13.70
N ALA A 27 -23.28 25.58 -12.67
CA ALA A 27 -22.44 24.38 -12.74
C ALA A 27 -22.86 23.38 -13.84
N SER A 28 -24.15 23.31 -14.16
CA SER A 28 -24.68 22.41 -15.20
C SER A 28 -24.33 22.90 -16.61
N GLU A 29 -24.44 24.20 -16.87
CA GLU A 29 -24.07 24.81 -18.15
C GLU A 29 -22.56 24.74 -18.40
N LEU A 30 -21.75 24.87 -17.35
CA LEU A 30 -20.29 24.70 -17.46
C LEU A 30 -19.90 23.27 -17.84
N ALA A 31 -20.64 22.26 -17.40
CA ALA A 31 -20.35 20.86 -17.68
C ALA A 31 -20.63 20.49 -19.16
N GLU A 32 -21.55 21.18 -19.82
CA GLU A 32 -21.87 20.96 -21.24
C GLU A 32 -20.84 21.58 -22.19
N VAL A 33 -20.08 22.59 -21.73
CA VAL A 33 -19.04 23.23 -22.54
C VAL A 33 -17.74 22.43 -22.49
N PRO A 34 -17.20 21.97 -23.63
CA PRO A 34 -15.90 21.32 -23.66
C PRO A 34 -14.81 22.25 -23.11
N GLN A 35 -13.95 21.71 -22.23
CA GLN A 35 -12.89 22.45 -21.54
C GLN A 35 -11.93 23.22 -22.48
N LYS A 36 -11.82 22.78 -23.74
CA LYS A 36 -11.07 23.46 -24.81
C LYS A 36 -11.52 24.92 -25.02
N TYR A 37 -12.82 25.19 -24.93
CA TYR A 37 -13.40 26.52 -25.19
C TYR A 37 -13.46 27.41 -23.94
N TRP A 38 -13.00 26.91 -22.78
CA TRP A 38 -13.05 27.68 -21.54
C TRP A 38 -12.15 28.93 -21.57
N ARG A 39 -11.16 28.97 -22.46
CA ARG A 39 -10.32 30.16 -22.67
C ARG A 39 -11.05 31.32 -23.37
N ASP A 40 -12.12 31.01 -24.09
CA ASP A 40 -12.85 31.97 -24.92
C ASP A 40 -14.06 32.57 -24.19
N PHE A 41 -14.22 32.27 -22.90
CA PHE A 41 -15.23 32.91 -22.06
C PHE A 41 -14.93 34.40 -21.91
N ALA A 42 -15.86 35.24 -22.37
CA ALA A 42 -15.90 36.66 -22.05
C ALA A 42 -17.01 36.92 -21.01
N LEU A 43 -16.66 37.53 -19.88
CA LEU A 43 -17.54 37.83 -18.75
C LEU A 43 -17.69 39.34 -18.59
N GLU A 44 -18.83 39.78 -18.06
CA GLU A 44 -19.02 41.18 -17.68
C GLU A 44 -18.23 41.49 -16.39
N GLY A 45 -17.23 42.39 -16.43
CA GLY A 45 -16.45 42.80 -15.25
C GLY A 45 -14.99 43.17 -15.50
N SER A 46 -14.17 43.15 -14.44
CA SER A 46 -12.77 43.64 -14.40
C SER A 46 -11.72 42.72 -15.07
N GLY A 47 -12.12 41.68 -15.82
CA GLY A 47 -11.21 40.80 -16.57
C GLY A 47 -10.29 39.88 -15.75
N GLU A 48 -10.21 40.06 -14.42
CA GLU A 48 -9.34 39.25 -13.54
C GLU A 48 -9.67 37.76 -13.54
N ILE A 49 -10.96 37.43 -13.64
CA ILE A 49 -11.44 36.04 -13.68
C ILE A 49 -11.06 35.39 -15.02
N GLU A 50 -11.14 36.14 -16.12
CA GLU A 50 -10.74 35.67 -17.45
C GLU A 50 -9.24 35.39 -17.52
N ALA A 51 -8.42 36.24 -16.90
CA ALA A 51 -6.98 36.01 -16.80
C ALA A 51 -6.67 34.71 -16.03
N LYS A 52 -7.30 34.50 -14.86
CA LYS A 52 -7.13 33.25 -14.08
C LYS A 52 -7.59 32.01 -14.83
N ILE A 53 -8.67 32.10 -15.60
CA ILE A 53 -9.15 31.00 -16.44
C ILE A 53 -8.14 30.71 -17.55
N ARG A 54 -7.63 31.73 -18.22
CA ARG A 54 -6.62 31.59 -19.27
C ARG A 54 -5.36 30.90 -18.73
N ASP A 55 -4.86 31.32 -17.58
CA ASP A 55 -3.69 30.73 -16.92
C ASP A 55 -3.95 29.29 -16.48
N SER A 56 -5.13 29.00 -15.92
CA SER A 56 -5.50 27.64 -15.49
C SER A 56 -5.63 26.69 -16.67
N VAL A 57 -6.25 27.13 -17.77
CA VAL A 57 -6.35 26.30 -18.98
C VAL A 57 -4.99 26.18 -19.66
N ALA A 58 -4.13 27.21 -19.63
CA ALA A 58 -2.72 27.12 -20.09
C ALA A 58 -1.95 26.04 -19.32
N TYR A 59 -2.03 26.07 -17.99
CA TYR A 59 -1.43 25.05 -17.15
C TYR A 59 -1.96 23.64 -17.45
N LEU A 60 -3.28 23.48 -17.62
CA LEU A 60 -3.88 22.18 -17.96
C LEU A 60 -3.41 21.68 -19.33
N ASP A 61 -3.35 22.54 -20.35
CA ASP A 61 -2.85 22.14 -21.66
C ASP A 61 -1.38 21.70 -21.61
N ASP A 62 -0.54 22.39 -20.85
CA ASP A 62 0.86 21.99 -20.63
C ASP A 62 0.96 20.61 -19.95
N GLN A 63 0.13 20.35 -18.93
CA GLN A 63 0.05 19.03 -18.30
C GLN A 63 -0.43 17.95 -19.30
N VAL A 64 -1.44 18.26 -20.11
CA VAL A 64 -1.95 17.34 -21.15
C VAL A 64 -0.86 17.05 -22.19
N GLN A 65 -0.11 18.07 -22.62
CA GLN A 65 1.03 17.89 -23.52
C GLN A 65 2.13 17.03 -22.90
N GLY A 66 2.48 17.29 -21.63
CA GLY A 66 3.45 16.47 -20.89
C GLY A 66 3.03 15.01 -20.80
N ILE A 67 1.75 14.72 -20.52
CA ILE A 67 1.20 13.37 -20.51
C ILE A 67 1.26 12.73 -21.91
N ARG A 68 0.91 13.49 -22.96
CA ARG A 68 0.96 13.01 -24.36
C ARG A 68 2.38 12.65 -24.79
N LEU A 69 3.36 13.47 -24.45
CA LEU A 69 4.78 13.21 -24.73
C LEU A 69 5.26 11.96 -23.99
N ASN A 70 5.00 11.85 -22.69
CA ASN A 70 5.37 10.65 -21.92
C ASN A 70 4.72 9.37 -22.47
N THR A 71 3.48 9.49 -22.94
CA THR A 71 2.76 8.37 -23.53
C THR A 71 3.33 8.00 -24.90
N SER A 72 3.63 8.98 -25.75
CA SER A 72 4.23 8.73 -27.07
C SER A 72 5.62 8.11 -26.95
N GLU A 73 6.41 8.54 -25.96
CA GLU A 73 7.70 7.91 -25.64
C GLU A 73 7.56 6.45 -25.19
N LYS A 74 6.60 6.15 -24.31
CA LYS A 74 6.34 4.76 -23.87
C LYS A 74 5.90 3.88 -25.04
N ILE A 75 5.02 4.40 -25.92
CA ILE A 75 4.59 3.70 -27.13
C ILE A 75 5.81 3.44 -28.04
N SER A 76 6.65 4.45 -28.26
CA SER A 76 7.86 4.30 -29.08
C SER A 76 8.80 3.24 -28.52
N LYS A 77 8.99 3.20 -27.20
CA LYS A 77 9.83 2.18 -26.54
C LYS A 77 9.28 0.76 -26.71
N ILE A 78 7.96 0.58 -26.68
CA ILE A 78 7.31 -0.73 -26.87
C ILE A 78 7.32 -1.16 -28.35
N GLN A 79 7.22 -0.21 -29.28
CA GLN A 79 7.25 -0.48 -30.72
C GLN A 79 8.66 -0.77 -31.24
N LYS A 80 9.69 -0.16 -30.64
CA LYS A 80 11.08 -0.51 -30.91
C LYS A 80 11.31 -1.97 -30.51
N GLY A 81 11.89 -2.75 -31.41
CA GLY A 81 12.28 -4.11 -31.11
C GLY A 81 13.37 -4.14 -30.03
N ASP A 82 13.37 -5.19 -29.21
CA ASP A 82 14.43 -5.42 -28.23
C ASP A 82 15.74 -5.80 -28.94
N GLU A 83 16.87 -5.40 -28.36
CA GLU A 83 18.17 -5.87 -28.79
C GLU A 83 18.34 -7.34 -28.39
N LEU A 84 18.46 -8.21 -29.40
CA LEU A 84 18.70 -9.64 -29.22
C LEU A 84 20.19 -9.96 -29.41
N PRO A 85 20.75 -10.93 -28.66
CA PRO A 85 22.09 -11.43 -28.89
C PRO A 85 22.29 -11.94 -30.35
N PRO A 86 23.51 -11.91 -30.89
CA PRO A 86 23.77 -12.36 -32.26
C PRO A 86 23.34 -13.83 -32.45
N GLY A 87 22.59 -14.11 -33.51
CA GLY A 87 22.05 -15.44 -33.83
C GLY A 87 20.68 -15.75 -33.22
N VAL A 88 20.09 -14.87 -32.41
CA VAL A 88 18.75 -15.06 -31.83
C VAL A 88 17.70 -14.29 -32.64
N ILE A 89 16.75 -15.02 -33.22
CA ILE A 89 15.66 -14.43 -34.05
C ILE A 89 14.49 -13.96 -33.17
N LYS A 90 14.14 -14.72 -32.12
CA LYS A 90 13.03 -14.40 -31.21
C LYS A 90 13.30 -14.99 -29.82
N MET A 91 13.01 -14.23 -28.76
CA MET A 91 13.11 -14.67 -27.37
C MET A 91 11.72 -14.74 -26.74
N VAL A 92 11.44 -15.83 -26.02
CA VAL A 92 10.21 -16.01 -25.24
C VAL A 92 10.59 -16.27 -23.79
N LYS A 93 10.13 -15.41 -22.87
CA LYS A 93 10.36 -15.57 -21.43
C LYS A 93 9.08 -16.09 -20.77
N VAL A 94 9.16 -17.25 -20.13
CA VAL A 94 8.05 -17.83 -19.36
C VAL A 94 8.37 -17.71 -17.88
N TYR A 95 7.54 -16.98 -17.13
CA TYR A 95 7.66 -16.83 -15.69
C TYR A 95 6.77 -17.86 -15.00
N VAL A 96 7.38 -18.76 -14.23
CA VAL A 96 6.66 -19.77 -13.44
C VAL A 96 6.85 -19.47 -11.96
N ALA A 97 5.74 -19.27 -11.26
CA ALA A 97 5.73 -19.09 -9.81
C ALA A 97 5.40 -20.43 -9.12
N ILE A 98 6.21 -20.83 -8.14
CA ILE A 98 6.02 -22.07 -7.39
C ILE A 98 6.11 -21.76 -5.89
N LYS A 99 5.13 -22.25 -5.11
CA LYS A 99 5.23 -22.25 -3.65
C LYS A 99 5.95 -23.52 -3.20
N ARG A 100 7.17 -23.36 -2.65
CA ARG A 100 7.93 -24.47 -2.06
C ARG A 100 7.52 -24.66 -0.61
N LYS A 101 7.31 -25.91 -0.20
CA LYS A 101 7.03 -26.30 1.19
C LYS A 101 8.35 -26.62 1.91
N LEU A 102 8.35 -26.52 3.24
CA LEU A 102 9.48 -26.95 4.07
C LEU A 102 9.71 -28.47 3.92
N GLN A 103 10.95 -28.88 3.75
CA GLN A 103 11.35 -30.27 3.59
C GLN A 103 12.52 -30.64 4.49
N VAL A 104 12.65 -31.94 4.78
CA VAL A 104 13.85 -32.47 5.43
C VAL A 104 15.08 -32.15 4.57
N GLY A 105 16.14 -31.66 5.20
CA GLY A 105 17.32 -31.15 4.49
C GLY A 105 17.31 -29.64 4.26
N ASP A 106 16.19 -28.94 4.49
CA ASP A 106 16.18 -27.47 4.43
C ASP A 106 17.02 -26.87 5.55
N LYS A 107 17.77 -25.82 5.21
CA LYS A 107 18.62 -25.10 6.17
C LYS A 107 17.83 -23.98 6.83
N MET A 108 17.80 -23.98 8.15
CA MET A 108 17.21 -22.92 8.96
C MET A 108 18.27 -22.21 9.81
N ALA A 109 18.03 -20.93 10.09
CA ALA A 109 18.90 -20.12 10.94
C ALA A 109 18.06 -19.23 11.86
N GLY A 110 18.46 -19.13 13.12
CA GLY A 110 17.91 -18.19 14.08
C GLY A 110 18.69 -16.87 14.11
N ARG A 111 18.10 -15.88 14.79
CA ARG A 111 18.61 -14.50 14.86
C ARG A 111 19.88 -14.37 15.70
N HIS A 112 20.15 -15.34 16.55
CA HIS A 112 21.33 -15.42 17.40
C HIS A 112 22.47 -16.24 16.77
N GLY A 113 22.45 -16.44 15.45
CA GLY A 113 23.52 -17.12 14.71
C GLY A 113 23.52 -18.65 14.84
N ASN A 114 22.52 -19.23 15.50
CA ASN A 114 22.27 -20.67 15.48
C ASN A 114 21.81 -21.09 14.08
N LYS A 115 22.52 -22.03 13.46
CA LYS A 115 22.20 -22.59 12.13
C LYS A 115 22.01 -24.10 12.27
N GLY A 116 21.03 -24.65 11.56
CA GLY A 116 20.72 -26.06 11.56
C GLY A 116 20.07 -26.50 10.25
N VAL A 117 19.96 -27.81 10.08
CA VAL A 117 19.25 -28.43 8.95
C VAL A 117 18.07 -29.19 9.53
N VAL A 118 16.89 -29.09 8.91
CA VAL A 118 15.69 -29.83 9.31
C VAL A 118 16.00 -31.33 9.22
N SER A 119 15.98 -32.02 10.35
CA SER A 119 16.39 -33.43 10.43
C SER A 119 15.23 -34.39 10.15
N VAL A 120 14.06 -34.11 10.72
CA VAL A 120 12.84 -34.92 10.55
C VAL A 120 11.62 -34.02 10.70
N LEU A 121 10.51 -34.39 10.03
CA LEU A 121 9.19 -33.81 10.24
C LEU A 121 8.36 -34.86 10.97
N LEU A 122 7.99 -34.59 12.23
CA LEU A 122 7.18 -35.50 13.04
C LEU A 122 5.70 -35.12 12.97
N PRO A 123 4.79 -36.10 13.04
CA PRO A 123 3.37 -35.86 13.32
C PRO A 123 3.19 -35.16 14.68
N GLU A 124 2.07 -34.47 14.87
CA GLU A 124 1.80 -33.70 16.10
C GLU A 124 1.72 -34.62 17.34
N GLU A 125 1.16 -35.83 17.19
CA GLU A 125 1.04 -36.86 18.22
C GLU A 125 2.37 -37.27 18.85
N ASP A 126 3.47 -37.20 18.09
CA ASP A 126 4.81 -37.62 18.53
C ASP A 126 5.61 -36.47 19.16
N MET A 127 5.10 -35.23 19.13
CA MET A 127 5.79 -34.07 19.67
C MET A 127 5.65 -33.98 21.20
N PRO A 128 6.64 -33.41 21.92
CA PRO A 128 6.48 -33.11 23.33
C PRO A 128 5.34 -32.12 23.58
N TYR A 129 4.59 -32.34 24.66
CA TYR A 129 3.42 -31.55 25.03
C TYR A 129 3.67 -30.66 26.25
N LEU A 130 3.07 -29.48 26.23
CA LEU A 130 2.93 -28.59 27.37
C LEU A 130 1.85 -29.10 28.34
N PRO A 131 1.82 -28.65 29.60
CA PRO A 131 0.79 -29.06 30.58
C PRO A 131 -0.65 -28.77 30.17
N ASN A 132 -0.86 -27.83 29.24
CA ASN A 132 -2.15 -27.49 28.67
C ASN A 132 -2.53 -28.36 27.45
N GLY A 133 -1.74 -29.38 27.12
CA GLY A 133 -1.96 -30.29 25.99
C GLY A 133 -1.52 -29.75 24.63
N GLN A 134 -0.87 -28.58 24.56
CA GLN A 134 -0.39 -28.03 23.30
C GLN A 134 0.97 -28.64 22.92
N PRO A 135 1.16 -29.18 21.69
CA PRO A 135 2.44 -29.68 21.23
C PRO A 135 3.43 -28.54 20.97
N VAL A 136 4.72 -28.84 21.08
CA VAL A 136 5.81 -27.92 20.70
C VAL A 136 6.02 -27.99 19.18
N ASP A 137 6.27 -26.85 18.52
CA ASP A 137 6.51 -26.82 17.07
C ASP A 137 7.92 -27.23 16.65
N ILE A 138 8.94 -26.85 17.45
CA ILE A 138 10.37 -27.07 17.12
C ILE A 138 11.12 -27.48 18.38
N VAL A 139 11.90 -28.56 18.28
CA VAL A 139 12.82 -29.02 19.34
C VAL A 139 14.25 -28.65 18.95
N LEU A 140 14.96 -27.97 19.85
CA LEU A 140 16.34 -27.54 19.65
C LEU A 140 17.27 -28.22 20.66
N ASN A 141 18.51 -28.51 20.23
CA ASN A 141 19.53 -29.07 21.11
C ASN A 141 20.11 -27.97 22.03
N PRO A 142 20.05 -28.13 23.38
CA PRO A 142 20.56 -27.12 24.31
C PRO A 142 22.08 -26.99 24.33
N LEU A 143 22.84 -28.02 23.91
CA LEU A 143 24.30 -28.03 23.99
C LEU A 143 24.97 -26.92 23.15
N GLY A 144 24.29 -26.45 22.11
CA GLY A 144 24.78 -25.38 21.24
C GLY A 144 24.84 -24.01 21.91
N VAL A 145 24.07 -23.79 23.00
CA VAL A 145 23.97 -22.48 23.63
C VAL A 145 25.19 -22.18 24.51
N PRO A 146 25.61 -23.04 25.46
CA PRO A 146 26.79 -22.78 26.28
C PRO A 146 28.08 -22.73 25.45
N SER A 147 28.22 -23.66 24.48
CA SER A 147 29.43 -23.77 23.66
C SER A 147 29.69 -22.53 22.79
N ARG A 148 28.64 -21.87 22.31
CA ARG A 148 28.75 -20.66 21.47
C ARG A 148 28.51 -19.37 22.24
N MET A 149 28.25 -19.47 23.54
CA MET A 149 27.92 -18.33 24.42
C MET A 149 26.74 -17.46 23.92
N ASN A 150 25.79 -18.06 23.19
CA ASN A 150 24.64 -17.36 22.60
C ASN A 150 23.45 -17.27 23.56
N VAL A 151 23.68 -16.74 24.78
CA VAL A 151 22.66 -16.66 25.84
C VAL A 151 21.45 -15.82 25.43
N GLY A 152 21.63 -14.89 24.50
CA GLY A 152 20.55 -14.08 23.93
C GLY A 152 19.37 -14.91 23.41
N GLN A 153 19.63 -16.10 22.84
CA GLN A 153 18.56 -17.00 22.37
C GLN A 153 17.63 -17.42 23.51
N ILE A 154 18.18 -17.70 24.70
CA ILE A 154 17.40 -18.08 25.87
C ILE A 154 16.57 -16.88 26.34
N LEU A 155 17.16 -15.68 26.39
CA LEU A 155 16.46 -14.46 26.79
C LEU A 155 15.33 -14.10 25.81
N GLU A 156 15.56 -14.27 24.50
CA GLU A 156 14.54 -14.07 23.46
C GLU A 156 13.38 -15.05 23.66
N VAL A 157 13.65 -16.33 23.94
CA VAL A 157 12.62 -17.33 24.23
C VAL A 157 11.81 -16.96 25.48
N HIS A 158 12.45 -16.53 26.57
CA HIS A 158 11.74 -16.12 27.79
C HIS A 158 10.84 -14.90 27.55
N LEU A 159 11.37 -13.87 26.87
CA LEU A 159 10.61 -12.68 26.54
C LEU A 159 9.44 -12.99 25.58
N GLY A 160 9.70 -13.83 24.57
CA GLY A 160 8.69 -14.32 23.65
C GLY A 160 7.59 -15.10 24.36
N TRP A 161 7.95 -15.96 25.32
CA TRP A 161 7.00 -16.71 26.13
C TRP A 161 6.12 -15.81 27.00
N ALA A 162 6.72 -14.82 27.66
CA ALA A 162 5.98 -13.81 28.42
C ALA A 162 5.02 -13.02 27.52
N GLY A 163 5.48 -12.59 26.35
CA GLY A 163 4.65 -11.91 25.35
C GLY A 163 3.49 -12.78 24.84
N TRP A 164 3.75 -14.05 24.55
CA TRP A 164 2.74 -15.02 24.13
C TRP A 164 1.68 -15.25 25.21
N LEU A 165 2.07 -15.41 26.48
CA LEU A 165 1.14 -15.54 27.60
C LEU A 165 0.27 -14.28 27.77
N LEU A 166 0.86 -13.08 27.73
CA LEU A 166 0.11 -11.82 27.81
C LEU A 166 -0.87 -11.69 26.64
N GLY A 167 -0.43 -12.06 25.43
CA GLY A 167 -1.26 -12.10 24.23
C GLY A 167 -2.44 -13.06 24.37
N ARG A 168 -2.22 -14.28 24.86
CA ARG A 168 -3.30 -15.26 25.12
C ARG A 168 -4.31 -14.76 26.13
N GLN A 169 -3.85 -14.14 27.22
CA GLN A 169 -4.76 -13.56 28.20
C GLN A 169 -5.59 -12.41 27.61
N MET A 170 -5.02 -11.63 26.69
CA MET A 170 -5.74 -10.55 26.02
C MET A 170 -6.73 -11.07 24.98
N GLY A 171 -6.33 -12.08 24.20
CA GLY A 171 -7.23 -12.78 23.28
C GLY A 171 -8.44 -13.35 24.02
N ALA A 172 -8.22 -14.04 25.14
CA ALA A 172 -9.31 -14.60 25.95
C ALA A 172 -10.27 -13.53 26.50
N MET A 173 -9.77 -12.34 26.87
CA MET A 173 -10.62 -11.22 27.30
C MET A 173 -11.43 -10.64 26.12
N ALA A 174 -10.80 -10.50 24.96
CA ALA A 174 -11.43 -9.95 23.76
C ALA A 174 -12.46 -10.89 23.13
N GLU A 175 -12.21 -12.20 23.16
CA GLU A 175 -13.09 -13.25 22.61
C GLU A 175 -14.22 -13.66 23.57
N SER A 176 -14.23 -13.11 24.79
CA SER A 176 -15.31 -13.36 25.74
C SER A 176 -16.65 -12.86 25.19
N ALA A 177 -17.75 -13.55 25.51
CA ALA A 177 -19.08 -13.24 24.97
C ALA A 177 -19.57 -11.81 25.29
N LYS A 178 -19.01 -11.17 26.33
CA LYS A 178 -19.21 -9.75 26.66
C LYS A 178 -17.84 -9.15 27.00
N PRO A 179 -17.09 -8.66 26.01
CA PRO A 179 -15.76 -8.14 26.25
C PRO A 179 -15.83 -6.84 27.04
N ASP A 180 -15.24 -6.83 28.23
CA ASP A 180 -15.10 -5.63 29.04
C ASP A 180 -13.93 -4.79 28.51
N THR A 181 -14.28 -3.78 27.71
CA THR A 181 -13.30 -2.86 27.12
C THR A 181 -12.56 -2.04 28.17
N ALA A 182 -13.16 -1.76 29.33
CA ALA A 182 -12.51 -1.04 30.41
C ALA A 182 -11.45 -1.91 31.09
N ALA A 183 -11.76 -3.17 31.38
CA ALA A 183 -10.80 -4.13 31.94
C ALA A 183 -9.66 -4.44 30.96
N ILE A 184 -9.95 -4.57 29.66
CA ILE A 184 -8.93 -4.74 28.62
C ILE A 184 -8.00 -3.53 28.59
N ARG A 185 -8.58 -2.31 28.56
CA ARG A 185 -7.81 -1.06 28.57
C ARG A 185 -6.94 -0.98 29.81
N GLU A 186 -7.48 -1.21 31.00
CA GLU A 186 -6.74 -1.18 32.26
C GLU A 186 -5.53 -2.13 32.23
N LYS A 187 -5.73 -3.34 31.72
CA LYS A 187 -4.65 -4.32 31.58
C LYS A 187 -3.59 -3.86 30.59
N LEU A 188 -3.98 -3.29 29.45
CA LEU A 188 -3.04 -2.70 28.50
C LEU A 188 -2.23 -1.56 29.13
N LEU A 189 -2.85 -0.73 29.97
CA LEU A 189 -2.16 0.35 30.69
C LEU A 189 -1.15 -0.19 31.72
N LYS A 190 -1.43 -1.34 32.35
CA LYS A 190 -0.49 -2.00 33.27
C LYS A 190 0.72 -2.59 32.54
N ILE A 191 0.52 -3.11 31.33
CA ILE A 191 1.59 -3.70 30.50
C ILE A 191 2.44 -2.59 29.85
N TYR A 192 1.81 -1.65 29.16
CA TYR A 192 2.48 -0.57 28.41
C TYR A 192 2.57 0.70 29.26
N LYS A 193 3.57 0.79 30.13
CA LYS A 193 3.72 1.96 31.02
C LYS A 193 4.19 3.24 30.31
N LYS A 194 4.93 3.13 29.21
CA LYS A 194 5.53 4.24 28.43
C LYS A 194 5.66 3.86 26.94
N GLY A 195 5.75 4.87 26.07
CA GLY A 195 6.00 4.71 24.62
C GLY A 195 4.76 4.90 23.75
N ALA A 196 4.94 4.87 22.42
CA ALA A 196 3.91 5.20 21.42
C ALA A 196 2.62 4.37 21.56
N VAL A 197 2.73 3.10 21.98
CA VAL A 197 1.56 2.24 22.21
C VAL A 197 0.69 2.80 23.33
N ARG A 198 1.30 3.33 24.40
CA ARG A 198 0.58 3.90 25.55
C ARG A 198 -0.18 5.17 25.19
N GLU A 199 0.32 5.95 24.24
CA GLU A 199 -0.33 7.17 23.73
C GLU A 199 -1.56 6.84 22.85
N THR A 200 -1.60 5.63 22.29
CA THR A 200 -2.69 5.17 21.42
C THR A 200 -3.82 4.49 22.20
N ILE A 201 -3.52 3.93 23.40
CA ILE A 201 -4.49 3.24 24.28
C ILE A 201 -5.33 4.22 25.09
#